data_AF-X6LIL1-F1
#
_entry.id   AF-X6LIL1-F1
#
_cell.length_a   1.000
_cell.length_b   1.000
_cell.length_c   1.000
_cell.angle_alpha   90.00
_cell.angle_beta   90.00
_cell.angle_gamma   90.00
#
_symmetry.space_group_name_H-M   'P 1'
#
loop_
_entity.id
_entity.type
_entity.pdbx_description
1 polymer ?
#
loop_
_entity_poly.entity_id
_entity_poly.type
_entity_poly.pdbx_seq_one_letter_code
_entity_poly.pdbx_strand_id
1 'polypeptide(L)'
;MNEKIKELQNKTLDYFNSFQERYKKSMDAKNAEELHVVLDKLKIVGNEGPFLQKVLMLMKKKVECDIPEDSSTRKLWSYSEIAHDLNVNLEKMTDDIINEGLVNGKTKSNDMERARFFSQLKEKLDFIKRVSQWKSHLTNPQKLSSCEAKLEKEVESLMKRISEITVWSSDDCSQINLYFSCFVSMQNNEILSSVVKLHIDSIDNIVKNRTQKLESDAMANLNVENVIPRLLSMKTMSLYMFSFKEVVNKRIDEFLNTYKRQRKDGTGIAMLALKLEKDPSGIGEMIVAEHNAFKGYNVALFNSKTMSHGIDYVLEEIRTKDDQIDTEDLKEKFKKFNDLYRQLTKENLQECGLNITLLINNAKMSISKIEQKPDNVKWDANTRNKVPELMAYIFAVWTLQNAHFFFDAKGVQGPDLYLLQPHAAQIIAIFYMLGIDENKRILHSLQKKIDENKPQFISNLLGSKPGLVSNLVQIGTGEGKSVTLAVASCVLALLGFD
;
A
#
# COMPACT_ATOMS: atom_id res chain seq x y z
N MET A 1 -19.42 -73.90 -20.51
CA MET A 1 -19.98 -73.56 -19.19
C MET A 1 -19.04 -72.62 -18.43
N ASN A 2 -17.74 -72.93 -18.38
CA ASN A 2 -16.73 -72.13 -17.68
C ASN A 2 -16.58 -70.68 -18.19
N GLU A 3 -16.65 -70.44 -19.50
CA GLU A 3 -16.56 -69.07 -20.06
C GLU A 3 -17.70 -68.14 -19.62
N LYS A 4 -18.95 -68.63 -19.58
CA LYS A 4 -20.10 -67.81 -19.14
C LYS A 4 -20.04 -67.49 -17.63
N ILE A 5 -19.49 -68.41 -16.83
CA ILE A 5 -19.27 -68.20 -15.39
C ILE A 5 -18.19 -67.13 -15.19
N LYS A 6 -17.09 -67.22 -15.95
CA LYS A 6 -16.00 -66.23 -15.94
C LYS A 6 -16.48 -64.84 -16.36
N GLU A 7 -17.29 -64.76 -17.42
CA GLU A 7 -17.88 -63.50 -17.90
C GLU A 7 -18.79 -62.85 -16.84
N LEU A 8 -19.67 -63.63 -16.21
CA LEU A 8 -20.59 -63.14 -15.18
C LEU A 8 -19.84 -62.66 -13.92
N GLN A 9 -18.78 -63.38 -13.53
CA GLN A 9 -17.92 -62.98 -12.41
C GLN A 9 -17.20 -61.66 -12.72
N ASN A 10 -16.57 -61.54 -13.88
CA ASN A 10 -15.88 -60.31 -14.29
C ASN A 10 -16.85 -59.12 -14.29
N LYS A 11 -18.04 -59.28 -14.89
CA LYS A 11 -19.08 -58.25 -14.88
C LYS A 11 -19.53 -57.87 -13.47
N THR A 12 -19.65 -58.84 -12.57
CA THR A 12 -20.03 -58.58 -11.16
C THR A 12 -18.92 -57.83 -10.44
N LEU A 13 -17.67 -58.23 -10.62
CA LEU A 13 -16.51 -57.61 -10.01
C LEU A 13 -16.31 -56.16 -10.50
N ASP A 14 -16.41 -55.95 -11.81
CA ASP A 14 -16.33 -54.63 -12.43
C ASP A 14 -17.45 -53.72 -11.92
N TYR A 15 -18.65 -54.26 -11.69
CA TYR A 15 -19.76 -53.51 -11.12
C TYR A 15 -19.50 -53.04 -9.69
N PHE A 16 -18.99 -53.92 -8.80
CA PHE A 16 -18.63 -53.53 -7.43
C PHE A 16 -17.42 -52.59 -7.38
N ASN A 17 -16.42 -52.80 -8.24
CA ASN A 17 -15.27 -51.89 -8.35
C ASN A 17 -15.71 -50.49 -8.80
N SER A 18 -16.67 -50.40 -9.72
CA SER A 18 -17.22 -49.11 -10.15
C SER A 18 -17.85 -48.33 -8.99
N PHE A 19 -18.54 -49.02 -8.05
CA PHE A 19 -19.03 -48.35 -6.84
C PHE A 19 -17.91 -47.85 -5.93
N GLN A 20 -16.85 -48.64 -5.75
CA GLN A 20 -15.71 -48.23 -4.94
C GLN A 20 -14.99 -47.02 -5.55
N GLU A 21 -14.79 -47.00 -6.87
CA GLU A 21 -14.20 -45.87 -7.59
C GLU A 21 -15.07 -44.61 -7.49
N ARG A 22 -16.39 -44.75 -7.70
CA ARG A 22 -17.34 -43.65 -7.55
C ARG A 22 -17.41 -43.13 -6.12
N TYR A 23 -17.38 -44.02 -5.14
CA TYR A 23 -17.30 -43.66 -3.72
C TYR A 23 -16.05 -42.81 -3.45
N LYS A 24 -14.86 -43.30 -3.81
CA LYS A 24 -13.59 -42.58 -3.60
C LYS A 24 -13.59 -41.23 -4.31
N LYS A 25 -13.97 -41.22 -5.59
CA LYS A 25 -14.06 -39.98 -6.38
C LYS A 25 -15.03 -38.98 -5.75
N SER A 26 -16.15 -39.44 -5.20
CA SER A 26 -17.15 -38.57 -4.57
C SER A 26 -16.68 -38.05 -3.21
N MET A 27 -15.95 -38.87 -2.44
CA MET A 27 -15.30 -38.43 -1.20
C MET A 27 -14.24 -37.36 -1.46
N ASP A 28 -13.34 -37.60 -2.42
CA ASP A 28 -12.26 -36.67 -2.79
C ASP A 28 -12.82 -35.34 -3.33
N ALA A 29 -13.85 -35.42 -4.18
CA ALA A 29 -14.53 -34.27 -4.75
C ALA A 29 -15.54 -33.61 -3.80
N LYS A 30 -15.77 -34.18 -2.60
CA LYS A 30 -16.80 -33.75 -1.65
C LYS A 30 -18.21 -33.65 -2.28
N ASN A 31 -18.51 -34.54 -3.23
CA ASN A 31 -19.79 -34.60 -3.93
C ASN A 31 -20.79 -35.42 -3.10
N ALA A 32 -21.57 -34.74 -2.26
CA ALA A 32 -22.51 -35.38 -1.35
C ALA A 32 -23.64 -36.10 -2.13
N GLU A 33 -24.14 -35.52 -3.21
CA GLU A 33 -25.28 -36.08 -3.96
C GLU A 33 -24.92 -37.43 -4.60
N GLU A 34 -23.78 -37.50 -5.30
CA GLU A 34 -23.31 -38.75 -5.91
C GLU A 34 -22.92 -39.79 -4.85
N LEU A 35 -22.30 -39.33 -3.75
CA LEU A 35 -21.96 -40.21 -2.63
C LEU A 35 -23.20 -40.87 -2.02
N HIS A 36 -24.28 -40.11 -1.82
CA HIS A 36 -25.55 -40.65 -1.33
C HIS A 36 -26.12 -41.71 -2.27
N VAL A 37 -26.13 -41.45 -3.58
CA VAL A 37 -26.61 -42.39 -4.61
C VAL A 37 -25.80 -43.69 -4.59
N VAL A 38 -24.48 -43.58 -4.44
CA VAL A 38 -23.58 -44.74 -4.34
C VAL A 38 -23.90 -45.56 -3.08
N LEU A 39 -24.06 -44.90 -1.94
CA LEU A 39 -24.37 -45.55 -0.66
C LEU A 39 -25.75 -46.23 -0.67
N ASP A 40 -26.78 -45.60 -1.21
CA ASP A 40 -28.12 -46.19 -1.33
C ASP A 40 -28.12 -47.44 -2.20
N LYS A 41 -27.45 -47.39 -3.35
CA LYS A 41 -27.35 -48.55 -4.25
C LYS A 41 -26.57 -49.69 -3.59
N LEU A 42 -25.45 -49.39 -2.96
CA LEU A 42 -24.65 -50.37 -2.21
C LEU A 42 -25.42 -50.95 -1.02
N LYS A 43 -26.27 -50.17 -0.36
CA LYS A 43 -27.15 -50.68 0.69
C LYS A 43 -28.14 -51.72 0.18
N ILE A 44 -28.52 -51.67 -1.09
CA ILE A 44 -29.39 -52.68 -1.71
C ILE A 44 -28.57 -53.91 -2.14
N VAL A 45 -27.47 -53.71 -2.88
CA VAL A 45 -26.74 -54.81 -3.54
C VAL A 45 -25.57 -55.38 -2.72
N GLY A 46 -25.03 -54.62 -1.78
CA GLY A 46 -23.86 -54.94 -0.97
C GLY A 46 -24.16 -55.07 0.52
N ASN A 47 -25.44 -55.02 0.92
CA ASN A 47 -25.82 -55.39 2.27
C ASN A 47 -25.61 -56.89 2.48
N GLU A 48 -25.26 -57.30 3.70
CA GLU A 48 -24.83 -58.66 4.08
C GLU A 48 -25.97 -59.70 4.02
N GLY A 49 -27.02 -59.41 3.26
CA GLY A 49 -28.18 -60.27 3.06
C GLY A 49 -27.96 -61.37 2.02
N PRO A 50 -29.05 -62.08 1.66
CA PRO A 50 -28.99 -63.28 0.82
C PRO A 50 -28.38 -63.06 -0.57
N PHE A 51 -28.50 -61.85 -1.13
CA PHE A 51 -27.93 -61.53 -2.44
C PHE A 51 -26.40 -61.51 -2.40
N LEU A 52 -25.79 -60.77 -1.48
CA LEU A 52 -24.33 -60.71 -1.36
C LEU A 52 -23.75 -62.09 -1.03
N GLN A 53 -24.41 -62.88 -0.19
CA GLN A 53 -23.98 -64.26 0.11
C GLN A 53 -23.99 -65.15 -1.14
N LYS A 54 -25.01 -65.02 -2.01
CA LYS A 54 -25.05 -65.74 -3.30
C LYS A 54 -23.93 -65.27 -4.24
N VAL A 55 -23.63 -63.98 -4.28
CA VAL A 55 -22.50 -63.44 -5.05
C VAL A 55 -21.16 -63.96 -4.52
N LEU A 56 -20.95 -63.95 -3.21
CA LEU A 56 -19.74 -64.50 -2.58
C LEU A 56 -19.60 -66.00 -2.82
N MET A 57 -20.70 -66.75 -2.78
CA MET A 57 -20.71 -68.18 -3.11
C MET A 57 -20.37 -68.43 -4.58
N LEU A 58 -20.88 -67.61 -5.51
CA LEU A 58 -20.51 -67.65 -6.93
C LEU A 58 -19.01 -67.39 -7.12
N MET A 59 -18.43 -66.47 -6.35
CA MET A 59 -16.99 -66.19 -6.39
C MET A 59 -16.17 -67.37 -5.82
N LYS A 60 -16.62 -68.01 -4.73
CA LYS A 60 -15.94 -69.17 -4.11
C LYS A 60 -15.95 -70.43 -4.99
N LYS A 61 -17.05 -70.70 -5.72
CA LYS A 61 -17.18 -71.86 -6.63
C LYS A 61 -16.19 -71.88 -7.80
N LYS A 62 -15.40 -70.82 -8.00
CA LYS A 62 -14.27 -70.79 -8.95
C LYS A 62 -13.20 -71.83 -8.57
N VAL A 63 -12.94 -71.97 -7.27
CA VAL A 63 -11.93 -72.88 -6.70
C VAL A 63 -12.34 -74.34 -6.93
N GLU A 64 -13.64 -74.63 -6.92
CA GLU A 64 -14.18 -75.98 -7.13
C GLU A 64 -14.21 -76.42 -8.61
N CYS A 65 -14.00 -75.49 -9.56
CA CYS A 65 -14.09 -75.74 -11.01
C CYS A 65 -12.72 -75.72 -11.73
N ASP A 66 -11.60 -75.85 -11.00
CA ASP A 66 -10.22 -75.81 -11.53
C ASP A 66 -9.88 -74.57 -12.38
N ILE A 67 -10.57 -73.44 -12.16
CA ILE A 67 -10.26 -72.17 -12.84
C ILE A 67 -9.19 -71.44 -12.02
N PRO A 68 -7.97 -71.21 -12.56
CA PRO A 68 -6.89 -70.59 -11.81
C PRO A 68 -7.32 -69.25 -11.20
N GLU A 69 -6.94 -69.03 -9.94
CA GLU A 69 -6.99 -67.70 -9.35
C GLU A 69 -6.04 -66.79 -10.11
N ASP A 70 -6.55 -66.07 -11.12
CA ASP A 70 -5.91 -64.84 -11.56
C ASP A 70 -5.69 -63.99 -10.31
N SER A 71 -4.43 -63.66 -10.05
CA SER A 71 -3.84 -62.99 -8.87
C SER A 71 -4.45 -61.62 -8.51
N SER A 72 -5.56 -61.22 -9.14
CA SER A 72 -6.31 -60.05 -8.75
C SER A 72 -7.11 -60.32 -7.48
N THR A 73 -6.49 -60.00 -6.35
CA THR A 73 -7.03 -59.81 -4.99
C THR A 73 -8.10 -58.73 -4.91
N ARG A 74 -9.00 -58.64 -5.89
CA ARG A 74 -10.09 -57.65 -5.94
C ARG A 74 -11.17 -58.05 -4.94
N LYS A 75 -11.02 -57.56 -3.71
CA LYS A 75 -11.98 -57.72 -2.63
C LYS A 75 -13.27 -56.95 -2.97
N LEU A 76 -14.41 -57.65 -2.94
CA LEU A 76 -15.72 -57.01 -3.00
C LEU A 76 -15.97 -56.26 -1.69
N TRP A 77 -16.14 -54.93 -1.76
CA TRP A 77 -16.48 -54.14 -0.58
C TRP A 77 -17.96 -54.31 -0.24
N SER A 78 -18.25 -54.71 0.99
CA SER A 78 -19.61 -54.72 1.51
C SER A 78 -20.09 -53.30 1.80
N TYR A 79 -21.41 -53.14 1.96
CA TYR A 79 -21.98 -51.88 2.44
C TYR A 79 -21.46 -51.52 3.84
N SER A 80 -21.29 -52.50 4.73
CA SER A 80 -20.75 -52.28 6.08
C SER A 80 -19.32 -51.74 6.04
N GLU A 81 -18.48 -52.23 5.13
CA GLU A 81 -17.11 -51.75 4.93
C GLU A 81 -17.08 -50.31 4.40
N ILE A 82 -17.89 -49.99 3.39
CA ILE A 82 -17.97 -48.61 2.84
C ILE A 82 -18.56 -47.64 3.85
N ALA A 83 -19.59 -48.05 4.59
CA ALA A 83 -20.17 -47.23 5.66
C ALA A 83 -19.15 -46.99 6.78
N HIS A 84 -18.37 -48.01 7.17
CA HIS A 84 -17.31 -47.85 8.15
C HIS A 84 -16.24 -46.86 7.66
N ASP A 85 -15.73 -47.04 6.44
CA ASP A 85 -14.74 -46.15 5.84
C ASP A 85 -15.24 -44.70 5.75
N LEU A 86 -16.51 -44.50 5.39
CA LEU A 86 -17.17 -43.19 5.39
C LEU A 86 -17.13 -42.55 6.79
N ASN A 87 -17.53 -43.28 7.84
CA ASN A 87 -17.53 -42.73 9.19
C ASN A 87 -16.10 -42.39 9.65
N VAL A 88 -15.11 -43.26 9.38
CA VAL A 88 -13.69 -42.99 9.70
C VAL A 88 -13.20 -41.73 9.00
N ASN A 89 -13.50 -41.56 7.71
CA ASN A 89 -13.09 -40.40 6.94
C ASN A 89 -13.76 -39.10 7.41
N LEU A 90 -15.06 -39.14 7.76
CA LEU A 90 -15.78 -37.98 8.27
C LEU A 90 -15.30 -37.57 9.68
N GLU A 91 -15.01 -38.55 10.52
CA GLU A 91 -14.42 -38.30 11.84
C GLU A 91 -13.05 -37.69 11.72
N LYS A 92 -12.18 -38.25 10.88
CA LYS A 92 -10.86 -37.69 10.59
C LYS A 92 -10.98 -36.27 10.05
N MET A 93 -11.88 -36.00 9.10
CA MET A 93 -12.07 -34.66 8.56
C MET A 93 -12.53 -33.66 9.63
N THR A 94 -13.41 -34.08 10.54
CA THR A 94 -13.87 -33.26 11.67
C THR A 94 -12.73 -32.97 12.63
N ASP A 95 -11.94 -33.99 12.98
CA ASP A 95 -10.82 -33.86 13.90
C ASP A 95 -9.70 -33.00 13.27
N ASP A 96 -9.43 -33.12 11.97
CA ASP A 96 -8.50 -32.26 11.23
C ASP A 96 -8.94 -30.79 11.27
N ILE A 97 -10.24 -30.50 11.05
CA ILE A 97 -10.79 -29.13 11.14
C ILE A 97 -10.56 -28.53 12.54
N ILE A 98 -10.88 -29.30 13.58
CA ILE A 98 -10.77 -28.84 14.97
C ILE A 98 -9.31 -28.65 15.38
N ASN A 99 -8.43 -29.58 15.00
CA ASN A 99 -7.03 -29.55 15.38
C ASN A 99 -6.23 -28.49 14.61
N GLU A 100 -6.59 -28.22 13.34
CA GLU A 100 -5.95 -27.17 12.55
C GLU A 100 -6.32 -25.77 13.08
N GLY A 101 -7.52 -25.60 13.62
CA GLY A 101 -8.00 -24.37 14.25
C GLY A 101 -8.18 -23.20 13.29
N LEU A 102 -8.78 -22.10 13.77
CA LEU A 102 -9.05 -20.89 12.99
C LEU A 102 -7.79 -20.03 12.79
N VAL A 103 -6.86 -20.09 13.75
CA VAL A 103 -5.62 -19.30 13.75
C VAL A 103 -4.40 -20.23 13.72
N ASN A 104 -3.82 -20.42 12.54
CA ASN A 104 -2.75 -21.37 12.26
C ASN A 104 -1.69 -20.79 11.32
N GLY A 105 -0.71 -21.59 10.91
CA GLY A 105 0.39 -21.14 10.05
C GLY A 105 -0.08 -20.57 8.71
N LYS A 106 -1.15 -21.12 8.11
CA LYS A 106 -1.72 -20.63 6.84
C LYS A 106 -2.40 -19.29 7.04
N THR A 107 -3.25 -19.17 8.07
CA THR A 107 -4.00 -17.93 8.32
C THR A 107 -3.13 -16.78 8.86
N LYS A 108 -1.94 -17.07 9.39
CA LYS A 108 -0.95 -16.06 9.80
C LYS A 108 -0.11 -15.50 8.65
N SER A 109 -0.06 -16.18 7.50
CA SER A 109 0.93 -15.88 6.46
C SER A 109 0.60 -14.60 5.66
N ASN A 110 -0.54 -14.58 4.97
CA ASN A 110 -1.04 -13.42 4.21
C ASN A 110 -2.53 -13.60 3.90
N ASP A 111 -3.17 -12.55 3.35
CA ASP A 111 -4.61 -12.53 3.09
C ASP A 111 -5.07 -13.55 2.03
N MET A 112 -4.22 -13.85 1.04
CA MET A 112 -4.54 -14.83 0.00
C MET A 112 -4.58 -16.25 0.55
N GLU A 113 -3.58 -16.65 1.33
CA GLU A 113 -3.55 -17.97 1.99
C GLU A 113 -4.64 -18.09 3.06
N ARG A 114 -4.94 -17.00 3.77
CA ARG A 114 -6.07 -16.93 4.72
C ARG A 114 -7.40 -17.18 4.00
N ALA A 115 -7.66 -16.48 2.89
CA ALA A 115 -8.88 -16.65 2.11
C ALA A 115 -8.98 -18.07 1.53
N ARG A 116 -7.87 -18.62 1.01
CA ARG A 116 -7.81 -19.99 0.52
C ARG A 116 -8.13 -21.01 1.61
N PHE A 117 -7.57 -20.82 2.80
CA PHE A 117 -7.86 -21.68 3.95
C PHE A 117 -9.36 -21.67 4.30
N PHE A 118 -9.96 -20.49 4.46
CA PHE A 118 -11.38 -20.39 4.82
C PHE A 118 -12.31 -20.88 3.71
N SER A 119 -11.95 -20.71 2.43
CA SER A 119 -12.69 -21.31 1.32
C SER A 119 -12.69 -22.85 1.39
N GLN A 120 -11.53 -23.46 1.63
CA GLN A 120 -11.42 -24.92 1.80
C GLN A 120 -12.16 -25.42 3.06
N LEU A 121 -12.11 -24.65 4.14
CA LEU A 121 -12.85 -24.97 5.36
C LEU A 121 -14.36 -24.94 5.09
N LYS A 122 -14.85 -23.95 4.35
CA LYS A 122 -16.27 -23.84 3.96
C LYS A 122 -16.73 -25.08 3.18
N GLU A 123 -15.96 -25.50 2.17
CA GLU A 123 -16.27 -26.73 1.41
C GLU A 123 -16.39 -27.96 2.30
N LYS A 124 -15.45 -28.13 3.25
CA LYS A 124 -15.47 -29.28 4.18
C LYS A 124 -16.68 -29.21 5.11
N LEU A 125 -16.99 -28.03 5.66
CA LEU A 125 -18.14 -27.84 6.55
C LEU A 125 -19.46 -28.09 5.84
N ASP A 126 -19.64 -27.57 4.62
CA ASP A 126 -20.85 -27.79 3.82
C ASP A 126 -21.02 -29.26 3.47
N PHE A 127 -19.94 -29.95 3.13
CA PHE A 127 -19.95 -31.40 2.90
C PHE A 127 -20.37 -32.17 4.15
N ILE A 128 -19.72 -31.93 5.30
CA ILE A 128 -20.06 -32.58 6.58
C ILE A 128 -21.53 -32.30 6.93
N LYS A 129 -22.00 -31.06 6.77
CA LYS A 129 -23.37 -30.67 7.06
C LYS A 129 -24.38 -31.44 6.23
N ARG A 130 -24.17 -31.59 4.91
CA ARG A 130 -25.03 -32.39 4.04
C ARG A 130 -25.03 -33.86 4.45
N VAL A 131 -23.83 -34.44 4.63
CA VAL A 131 -23.68 -35.87 4.96
C VAL A 131 -24.28 -36.20 6.33
N SER A 132 -24.19 -35.29 7.31
CA SER A 132 -24.72 -35.49 8.67
C SER A 132 -26.23 -35.75 8.71
N GLN A 133 -26.96 -35.38 7.66
CA GLN A 133 -28.40 -35.61 7.53
C GLN A 133 -28.74 -37.08 7.21
N TRP A 134 -27.76 -37.86 6.73
CA TRP A 134 -27.94 -39.25 6.29
C TRP A 134 -27.89 -40.25 7.45
N LYS A 135 -28.83 -40.11 8.39
CA LYS A 135 -28.89 -40.91 9.63
C LYS A 135 -28.81 -42.43 9.39
N SER A 136 -29.26 -42.92 8.23
CA SER A 136 -29.24 -44.33 7.83
C SER A 136 -27.86 -44.90 7.48
N HIS A 137 -26.86 -44.04 7.26
CA HIS A 137 -25.50 -44.41 6.82
C HIS A 137 -24.43 -44.08 7.87
N LEU A 138 -24.78 -43.35 8.92
CA LEU A 138 -23.84 -42.82 9.91
C LEU A 138 -24.01 -43.49 11.26
N THR A 139 -22.88 -43.76 11.93
CA THR A 139 -22.86 -44.28 13.30
C THR A 139 -22.89 -43.16 14.34
N ASN A 140 -22.31 -41.99 14.04
CA ASN A 140 -22.23 -40.87 14.98
C ASN A 140 -22.54 -39.51 14.32
N PRO A 141 -23.79 -39.25 13.90
CA PRO A 141 -24.16 -37.97 13.30
C PRO A 141 -24.01 -36.78 14.26
N GLN A 142 -24.05 -37.02 15.58
CA GLN A 142 -23.91 -35.97 16.59
C GLN A 142 -22.50 -35.35 16.59
N LYS A 143 -21.44 -36.17 16.52
CA LYS A 143 -20.04 -35.67 16.44
C LYS A 143 -19.87 -34.72 15.26
N LEU A 144 -20.41 -35.08 14.09
CA LEU A 144 -20.37 -34.25 12.88
C LEU A 144 -21.12 -32.92 13.06
N SER A 145 -22.34 -32.98 13.61
CA SER A 145 -23.14 -31.78 13.87
C SER A 145 -22.52 -30.83 14.91
N SER A 146 -21.63 -31.34 15.78
CA SER A 146 -20.92 -30.52 16.78
C SER A 146 -19.73 -29.73 16.24
N CYS A 147 -19.32 -29.96 14.98
CA CYS A 147 -18.13 -29.33 14.40
C CYS A 147 -18.25 -27.80 14.34
N GLU A 148 -19.37 -27.28 13.79
CA GLU A 148 -19.63 -25.83 13.73
C GLU A 148 -19.65 -25.21 15.14
N ALA A 149 -20.29 -25.87 16.10
CA ALA A 149 -20.36 -25.40 17.49
C ALA A 149 -19.00 -25.35 18.19
N LYS A 150 -18.06 -26.23 17.82
CA LYS A 150 -16.68 -26.18 18.35
C LYS A 150 -15.90 -25.00 17.77
N LEU A 151 -16.05 -24.73 16.47
CA LEU A 151 -15.45 -23.55 15.83
C LEU A 151 -16.04 -22.26 16.39
N GLU A 152 -17.35 -22.24 16.65
CA GLU A 152 -18.02 -21.10 17.29
C GLU A 152 -17.44 -20.81 18.68
N LYS A 153 -17.23 -21.84 19.51
CA LYS A 153 -16.54 -21.69 20.80
C LYS A 153 -15.10 -21.18 20.67
N GLU A 154 -14.40 -21.55 19.61
CA GLU A 154 -13.07 -21.02 19.32
C GLU A 154 -13.15 -19.51 18.98
N VAL A 155 -14.09 -19.10 18.13
CA VAL A 155 -14.37 -17.68 17.85
C VAL A 155 -14.65 -16.90 19.14
N GLU A 156 -15.52 -17.42 20.00
CA GLU A 156 -15.84 -16.81 21.30
C GLU A 156 -14.60 -16.70 22.21
N SER A 157 -13.77 -17.73 22.25
CA SER A 157 -12.53 -17.74 23.02
C SER A 157 -11.55 -16.67 22.52
N LEU A 158 -11.40 -16.52 21.20
CA LEU A 158 -10.57 -15.47 20.60
C LEU A 158 -11.11 -14.08 20.93
N MET A 159 -12.42 -13.87 20.86
CA MET A 159 -13.04 -12.59 21.22
C MET A 159 -12.86 -12.26 22.71
N LYS A 160 -12.97 -13.25 23.59
CA LYS A 160 -12.72 -13.09 25.02
C LYS A 160 -11.31 -12.60 25.27
N ARG A 161 -10.31 -13.19 24.60
CA ARG A 161 -8.91 -12.76 24.69
C ARG A 161 -8.73 -11.30 24.26
N ILE A 162 -9.38 -10.85 23.18
CA ILE A 162 -9.34 -9.43 22.76
C ILE A 162 -9.89 -8.51 23.86
N SER A 163 -11.02 -8.90 24.46
CA SER A 163 -11.67 -8.10 25.51
C SER A 163 -10.85 -7.97 26.80
N GLU A 164 -9.93 -8.91 27.05
CA GLU A 164 -9.04 -8.91 28.21
C GLU A 164 -7.77 -8.05 28.01
N ILE A 165 -7.48 -7.60 26.77
CA ILE A 165 -6.31 -6.77 26.47
C ILE A 165 -6.51 -5.35 27.03
N THR A 166 -5.75 -5.03 28.07
CA THR A 166 -5.76 -3.71 28.72
C THR A 166 -4.63 -2.80 28.27
N VAL A 167 -3.50 -3.38 27.88
CA VAL A 167 -2.32 -2.68 27.33
C VAL A 167 -2.20 -3.09 25.87
N TRP A 168 -2.13 -2.11 24.97
CA TRP A 168 -2.14 -2.36 23.52
C TRP A 168 -0.71 -2.23 23.01
N SER A 169 0.12 -3.23 23.28
CA SER A 169 1.46 -3.32 22.72
C SER A 169 1.43 -3.59 21.21
N SER A 170 2.59 -3.56 20.55
CA SER A 170 2.72 -3.97 19.14
C SER A 170 2.22 -5.40 18.89
N ASP A 171 2.50 -6.32 19.82
CA ASP A 171 2.14 -7.72 19.70
C ASP A 171 0.64 -7.93 19.89
N ASP A 172 0.05 -7.21 20.86
CA ASP A 172 -1.39 -7.21 21.09
C ASP A 172 -2.14 -6.64 19.88
N CYS A 173 -1.68 -5.51 19.34
CA CYS A 173 -2.24 -4.90 18.14
C CYS A 173 -2.18 -5.86 16.93
N SER A 174 -1.03 -6.49 16.72
CA SER A 174 -0.83 -7.48 15.65
C SER A 174 -1.76 -8.68 15.82
N GLN A 175 -1.95 -9.15 17.06
CA GLN A 175 -2.84 -10.26 17.37
C GLN A 175 -4.32 -9.89 17.14
N ILE A 176 -4.76 -8.71 17.58
CA ILE A 176 -6.12 -8.23 17.34
C ILE A 176 -6.37 -8.12 15.83
N ASN A 177 -5.42 -7.55 15.08
CA ASN A 177 -5.53 -7.44 13.63
C ASN A 177 -5.62 -8.81 12.95
N LEU A 178 -4.81 -9.79 13.38
CA LEU A 178 -4.87 -11.17 12.89
C LEU A 178 -6.27 -11.78 13.12
N TYR A 179 -6.82 -11.66 14.32
CA TYR A 179 -8.15 -12.19 14.63
C TYR A 179 -9.25 -11.49 13.82
N PHE A 180 -9.18 -10.17 13.72
CA PHE A 180 -10.09 -9.38 12.89
C PHE A 180 -10.03 -9.83 11.42
N SER A 181 -8.83 -9.96 10.85
CA SER A 181 -8.66 -10.44 9.47
C SER A 181 -9.19 -11.87 9.27
N CYS A 182 -9.01 -12.76 10.26
CA CYS A 182 -9.62 -14.09 10.21
C CYS A 182 -11.16 -14.01 10.21
N PHE A 183 -11.77 -13.20 11.09
CA PHE A 183 -13.21 -13.05 11.14
C PHE A 183 -13.79 -12.45 9.85
N VAL A 184 -13.14 -11.43 9.28
CA VAL A 184 -13.53 -10.87 7.98
C VAL A 184 -13.46 -11.93 6.89
N SER A 185 -12.40 -12.74 6.87
CA SER A 185 -12.26 -13.81 5.87
C SER A 185 -13.30 -14.92 6.06
N MET A 186 -13.64 -15.28 7.30
CA MET A 186 -14.74 -16.20 7.62
C MET A 186 -16.08 -15.64 7.15
N GLN A 187 -16.35 -14.35 7.39
CA GLN A 187 -17.57 -13.68 6.94
C GLN A 187 -17.67 -13.71 5.40
N ASN A 188 -16.58 -13.40 4.70
CA ASN A 188 -16.55 -13.42 3.23
C ASN A 188 -16.75 -14.82 2.63
N ASN A 189 -16.44 -15.87 3.39
CA ASN A 189 -16.65 -17.27 2.99
C ASN A 189 -17.93 -17.88 3.62
N GLU A 190 -18.80 -17.06 4.21
CA GLU A 190 -20.06 -17.48 4.83
C GLU A 190 -19.90 -18.56 5.94
N ILE A 191 -18.77 -18.54 6.64
CA ILE A 191 -18.52 -19.40 7.80
C ILE A 191 -18.96 -18.67 9.07
N LEU A 192 -19.92 -19.26 9.80
CA LEU A 192 -20.44 -18.73 11.06
C LEU A 192 -20.88 -17.24 10.95
N SER A 193 -21.40 -16.84 9.78
CA SER A 193 -21.51 -15.43 9.38
C SER A 193 -22.24 -14.54 10.39
N SER A 194 -23.26 -15.04 11.09
CA SER A 194 -23.98 -14.27 12.11
C SER A 194 -23.10 -13.94 13.31
N VAL A 195 -22.35 -14.93 13.80
CA VAL A 195 -21.49 -14.82 14.99
C VAL A 195 -20.27 -13.96 14.68
N VAL A 196 -19.57 -14.23 13.57
CA VAL A 196 -18.35 -13.47 13.22
C VAL A 196 -18.67 -12.01 12.90
N LYS A 197 -19.84 -11.72 12.30
CA LYS A 197 -20.25 -10.32 12.05
C LYS A 197 -20.39 -9.52 13.35
N LEU A 198 -21.05 -10.09 14.36
CA LEU A 198 -21.17 -9.44 15.68
C LEU A 198 -19.80 -9.18 16.32
N HIS A 199 -18.85 -10.09 16.16
CA HIS A 199 -17.49 -9.91 16.68
C HIS A 199 -16.66 -8.91 15.88
N ILE A 200 -16.81 -8.84 14.55
CA ILE A 200 -16.20 -7.79 13.72
C ILE A 200 -16.66 -6.41 14.20
N ASP A 201 -17.97 -6.23 14.37
CA ASP A 201 -18.55 -4.97 14.87
C ASP A 201 -18.06 -4.65 16.29
N SER A 202 -17.92 -5.68 17.14
CA SER A 202 -17.39 -5.53 18.50
C SER A 202 -15.93 -5.09 18.52
N ILE A 203 -15.07 -5.69 17.69
CA ILE A 203 -13.66 -5.31 17.57
C ILE A 203 -13.54 -3.89 17.05
N ASP A 204 -14.31 -3.52 16.02
CA ASP A 204 -14.33 -2.16 15.47
C ASP A 204 -14.69 -1.13 16.56
N ASN A 205 -15.71 -1.41 17.35
CA ASN A 205 -16.08 -0.56 18.49
C ASN A 205 -14.98 -0.48 19.56
N ILE A 206 -14.34 -1.61 19.89
CA ILE A 206 -13.23 -1.64 20.87
C ILE A 206 -12.06 -0.76 20.39
N VAL A 207 -11.64 -0.89 19.13
CA VAL A 207 -10.55 -0.09 18.55
C VAL A 207 -10.90 1.39 18.51
N LYS A 208 -12.13 1.73 18.09
CA LYS A 208 -12.61 3.12 18.07
C LYS A 208 -12.65 3.73 19.46
N ASN A 209 -13.23 3.03 20.44
CA ASN A 209 -13.31 3.50 21.82
C ASN A 209 -11.92 3.68 22.43
N ARG A 210 -10.98 2.76 22.16
CA ARG A 210 -9.60 2.89 22.63
C ARG A 210 -8.91 4.11 22.03
N THR A 211 -9.05 4.32 20.73
CA THR A 211 -8.47 5.47 20.01
C THR A 211 -9.03 6.78 20.56
N GLN A 212 -10.35 6.88 20.74
CA GLN A 212 -11.03 8.04 21.31
C GLN A 212 -10.63 8.31 22.76
N LYS A 213 -10.41 7.26 23.55
CA LYS A 213 -9.91 7.40 24.93
C LYS A 213 -8.50 7.98 24.95
N LEU A 214 -7.59 7.47 24.11
CA LEU A 214 -6.23 8.01 23.99
C LEU A 214 -6.24 9.48 23.57
N GLU A 215 -7.09 9.84 22.62
CA GLU A 215 -7.30 11.22 22.19
C GLU A 215 -7.83 12.09 23.35
N SER A 216 -8.87 11.65 24.06
CA SER A 216 -9.45 12.38 25.18
C SER A 216 -8.47 12.56 26.34
N ASP A 217 -7.70 11.52 26.67
CA ASP A 217 -6.66 11.56 27.70
C ASP A 217 -5.52 12.53 27.33
N ALA A 218 -5.17 12.61 26.03
CA ALA A 218 -4.21 13.58 25.53
C ALA A 218 -4.77 15.01 25.57
N MET A 219 -6.05 15.18 25.22
CA MET A 219 -6.74 16.49 25.23
C MET A 219 -6.96 17.04 26.64
N ALA A 220 -7.13 16.17 27.65
CA ALA A 220 -7.28 16.59 29.05
C ALA A 220 -6.02 17.31 29.60
N ASN A 221 -4.84 17.02 29.04
CA ASN A 221 -3.59 17.68 29.41
C ASN A 221 -2.65 17.79 28.20
N LEU A 222 -2.62 18.98 27.60
CA LEU A 222 -1.79 19.29 26.44
C LEU A 222 -0.29 19.50 26.74
N ASN A 223 0.20 19.05 27.90
CA ASN A 223 1.64 18.97 28.14
C ASN A 223 2.25 17.92 27.20
N VAL A 224 3.38 18.25 26.57
CA VAL A 224 4.07 17.35 25.64
C VAL A 224 4.40 16.00 26.26
N GLU A 225 4.78 15.97 27.55
CA GLU A 225 5.06 14.72 28.28
C GLU A 225 3.83 13.82 28.41
N ASN A 226 2.63 14.41 28.45
CA ASN A 226 1.38 13.65 28.46
C ASN A 226 1.01 13.19 27.04
N VAL A 227 1.16 14.08 26.05
CA VAL A 227 0.70 13.86 24.67
C VAL A 227 1.51 12.79 23.94
N ILE A 228 2.84 12.80 24.08
CA ILE A 228 3.72 11.89 23.32
C ILE A 228 3.36 10.42 23.52
N PRO A 229 3.23 9.88 24.75
CA PRO A 229 2.87 8.47 24.95
C PRO A 229 1.53 8.07 24.29
N ARG A 230 0.55 8.99 24.21
CA ARG A 230 -0.76 8.70 23.59
C ARG A 230 -0.64 8.70 22.08
N LEU A 231 0.08 9.66 21.51
CA LEU A 231 0.38 9.68 20.07
C LEU A 231 1.15 8.43 19.62
N LEU A 232 2.19 8.04 20.36
CA LEU A 232 2.95 6.81 20.08
C LEU A 232 2.05 5.57 20.17
N SER A 233 1.15 5.51 21.15
CA SER A 233 0.18 4.41 21.29
C SER A 233 -0.79 4.36 20.11
N MET A 234 -1.38 5.50 19.72
CA MET A 234 -2.25 5.57 18.54
C MET A 234 -1.49 5.18 17.27
N LYS A 235 -0.25 5.63 17.11
CA LYS A 235 0.55 5.26 15.95
C LYS A 235 0.92 3.78 15.94
N THR A 236 1.23 3.20 17.09
CA THR A 236 1.43 1.75 17.25
C THR A 236 0.20 0.98 16.78
N MET A 237 -1.00 1.40 17.21
CA MET A 237 -2.24 0.80 16.72
C MET A 237 -2.35 0.91 15.20
N SER A 238 -2.09 2.08 14.62
CA SER A 238 -2.14 2.30 13.16
C SER A 238 -1.16 1.41 12.37
N LEU A 239 0.05 1.19 12.91
CA LEU A 239 1.10 0.40 12.26
C LEU A 239 0.80 -1.12 12.31
N TYR A 240 0.38 -1.62 13.46
CA TYR A 240 0.19 -3.06 13.68
C TYR A 240 -1.25 -3.54 13.44
N MET A 241 -2.21 -2.61 13.34
CA MET A 241 -3.60 -2.88 12.98
C MET A 241 -3.95 -2.30 11.61
N PHE A 242 -3.36 -2.91 10.57
CA PHE A 242 -3.48 -2.42 9.20
C PHE A 242 -4.93 -2.16 8.76
N SER A 243 -5.88 -3.01 9.17
CA SER A 243 -7.30 -2.86 8.86
C SER A 243 -7.92 -1.56 9.40
N PHE A 244 -7.29 -0.94 10.40
CA PHE A 244 -7.73 0.28 11.07
C PHE A 244 -6.80 1.48 10.84
N LYS A 245 -5.71 1.31 10.07
CA LYS A 245 -4.66 2.31 9.84
C LYS A 245 -5.23 3.68 9.48
N GLU A 246 -6.09 3.73 8.46
CA GLU A 246 -6.65 4.98 7.96
C GLU A 246 -7.54 5.69 9.00
N VAL A 247 -8.37 4.92 9.72
CA VAL A 247 -9.26 5.46 10.76
C VAL A 247 -8.45 6.03 11.92
N VAL A 248 -7.41 5.33 12.36
CA VAL A 248 -6.55 5.77 13.46
C VAL A 248 -5.70 6.96 13.04
N ASN A 249 -5.10 6.93 11.85
CA ASN A 249 -4.31 8.06 11.32
C ASN A 249 -5.14 9.34 11.20
N LYS A 250 -6.40 9.23 10.73
CA LYS A 250 -7.32 10.36 10.67
C LYS A 250 -7.56 10.96 12.06
N ARG A 251 -7.72 10.14 13.10
CA ARG A 251 -7.86 10.62 14.48
C ARG A 251 -6.59 11.29 15.01
N ILE A 252 -5.41 10.77 14.66
CA ILE A 252 -4.14 11.45 14.96
C ILE A 252 -4.11 12.83 14.32
N ASP A 253 -4.50 12.96 13.04
CA ASP A 253 -4.54 14.25 12.35
C ASP A 253 -5.55 15.23 12.98
N GLU A 254 -6.75 14.76 13.32
CA GLU A 254 -7.77 15.56 14.02
C GLU A 254 -7.26 16.08 15.37
N PHE A 255 -6.63 15.21 16.15
CA PHE A 255 -6.02 15.56 17.42
C PHE A 255 -4.89 16.59 17.24
N LEU A 256 -3.93 16.35 16.35
CA LEU A 256 -2.79 17.25 16.13
C LEU A 256 -3.24 18.63 15.64
N ASN A 257 -4.25 18.68 14.77
CA ASN A 257 -4.84 19.95 14.33
C ASN A 257 -5.49 20.70 15.50
N THR A 258 -6.16 19.98 16.39
CA THR A 258 -6.76 20.58 17.61
C THR A 258 -5.68 21.07 18.57
N TYR A 259 -4.63 20.26 18.80
CA TYR A 259 -3.47 20.63 19.59
C TYR A 259 -2.83 21.92 19.09
N LYS A 260 -2.61 22.01 17.76
CA LYS A 260 -2.06 23.20 17.09
C LYS A 260 -2.95 24.43 17.26
N ARG A 261 -4.28 24.30 17.14
CA ARG A 261 -5.21 25.44 17.32
C ARG A 261 -5.24 25.98 18.75
N GLN A 262 -5.06 25.10 19.75
CA GLN A 262 -5.08 25.49 21.16
C GLN A 262 -3.75 26.13 21.60
N ARG A 263 -2.63 25.76 20.98
CA ARG A 263 -1.30 26.37 21.16
C ARG A 263 -1.08 27.42 20.06
N LYS A 264 -1.65 28.62 20.26
CA LYS A 264 -1.67 29.72 19.26
C LYS A 264 -0.30 30.25 18.85
N ASP A 265 0.75 29.96 19.62
CA ASP A 265 2.14 30.19 19.25
C ASP A 265 2.71 28.91 18.60
N GLY A 266 3.09 28.98 17.32
CA GLY A 266 3.56 27.83 16.53
C GLY A 266 4.70 27.02 17.17
N THR A 267 5.32 27.55 18.22
CA THR A 267 6.26 26.90 19.13
C THR A 267 5.75 25.58 19.69
N GLY A 268 4.44 25.46 19.97
CA GLY A 268 3.87 24.24 20.56
C GLY A 268 4.03 23.00 19.68
N ILE A 269 3.70 23.12 18.38
CA ILE A 269 3.78 21.98 17.44
C ILE A 269 5.23 21.65 17.08
N ALA A 270 6.09 22.66 16.94
CA ALA A 270 7.52 22.45 16.67
C ALA A 270 8.25 21.77 17.84
N MET A 271 7.94 22.15 19.08
CA MET A 271 8.48 21.50 20.28
C MET A 271 8.00 20.04 20.39
N LEU A 272 6.73 19.78 20.05
CA LEU A 272 6.20 18.42 20.00
C LEU A 272 6.95 17.58 18.96
N ALA A 273 7.17 18.10 17.75
CA ALA A 273 7.93 17.42 16.70
C ALA A 273 9.34 17.04 17.17
N LEU A 274 10.08 18.02 17.72
CA LEU A 274 11.45 17.80 18.19
C LEU A 274 11.53 16.75 19.31
N LYS A 275 10.52 16.66 20.18
CA LYS A 275 10.47 15.62 21.21
C LYS A 275 10.02 14.27 20.66
N LEU A 276 9.17 14.23 19.64
CA LEU A 276 8.80 13.00 18.93
C LEU A 276 10.00 12.42 18.17
N GLU A 277 10.82 13.23 17.49
CA GLU A 277 12.03 12.73 16.82
C GLU A 277 13.08 12.14 17.78
N LYS A 278 13.01 12.49 19.07
CA LYS A 278 13.87 11.91 20.11
C LYS A 278 13.37 10.58 20.66
N ASP A 279 12.20 10.12 20.21
CA ASP A 279 11.65 8.83 20.60
C ASP A 279 12.55 7.69 20.10
N PRO A 280 13.07 6.82 21.00
CA PRO A 280 14.00 5.77 20.61
C PRO A 280 13.37 4.65 19.77
N SER A 281 12.03 4.56 19.73
CA SER A 281 11.35 3.52 18.95
C SER A 281 11.28 3.83 17.45
N GLY A 282 11.57 5.07 17.03
CA GLY A 282 11.42 5.55 15.65
C GLY A 282 9.97 5.81 15.24
N ILE A 283 8.98 5.42 16.06
CA ILE A 283 7.57 5.70 15.81
C ILE A 283 7.32 7.21 15.84
N GLY A 284 7.99 7.95 16.71
CA GLY A 284 7.89 9.41 16.76
C GLY A 284 8.30 10.09 15.45
N GLU A 285 9.41 9.65 14.83
CA GLU A 285 9.83 10.13 13.50
C GLU A 285 8.77 9.83 12.43
N MET A 286 8.17 8.63 12.45
CA MET A 286 7.08 8.29 11.53
C MET A 286 5.87 9.21 11.71
N ILE A 287 5.55 9.61 12.94
CA ILE A 287 4.46 10.57 13.19
C ILE A 287 4.79 11.93 12.55
N VAL A 288 6.01 12.43 12.74
CA VAL A 288 6.45 13.72 12.19
C VAL A 288 6.51 13.70 10.67
N ALA A 289 6.90 12.57 10.07
CA ALA A 289 6.99 12.43 8.62
C ALA A 289 5.62 12.30 7.94
N GLU A 290 4.70 11.52 8.50
CA GLU A 290 3.45 11.15 7.81
C GLU A 290 2.29 12.15 8.05
N HIS A 291 2.29 12.87 9.17
CA HIS A 291 1.13 13.68 9.57
C HIS A 291 1.24 15.15 9.15
N ASN A 292 0.17 15.67 8.54
CA ASN A 292 0.15 17.00 7.91
C ASN A 292 0.46 18.15 8.88
N ALA A 293 0.14 18.00 10.17
CA ALA A 293 0.37 19.01 11.18
C ALA A 293 1.86 19.41 11.31
N PHE A 294 2.78 18.50 10.94
CA PHE A 294 4.23 18.71 11.03
C PHE A 294 4.87 19.15 9.71
N LYS A 295 4.11 19.29 8.61
CA LYS A 295 4.68 19.71 7.32
C LYS A 295 5.46 21.02 7.40
N GLY A 296 4.94 22.02 8.11
CA GLY A 296 5.66 23.29 8.30
C GLY A 296 6.98 23.12 9.06
N TYR A 297 7.02 22.23 10.06
CA TYR A 297 8.25 21.90 10.77
C TYR A 297 9.28 21.23 9.84
N ASN A 298 8.84 20.27 9.02
CA ASN A 298 9.71 19.60 8.05
C ASN A 298 10.27 20.58 7.00
N VAL A 299 9.46 21.56 6.56
CA VAL A 299 9.90 22.66 5.69
C VAL A 299 10.99 23.49 6.36
N ALA A 300 10.78 23.89 7.63
CA ALA A 300 11.77 24.64 8.38
C ALA A 300 13.09 23.88 8.59
N LEU A 301 13.00 22.58 8.90
CA LEU A 301 14.17 21.72 9.04
C LEU A 301 14.92 21.56 7.72
N PHE A 302 14.21 21.37 6.61
CA PHE A 302 14.79 21.29 5.27
C PHE A 302 15.50 22.60 4.88
N ASN A 303 14.83 23.74 5.06
CA ASN A 303 15.41 25.05 4.76
C ASN A 303 16.65 25.32 5.61
N SER A 304 16.61 25.01 6.91
CA SER A 304 17.77 25.14 7.80
C SER A 304 18.97 24.30 7.32
N LYS A 305 18.74 23.04 6.95
CA LYS A 305 19.81 22.15 6.43
C LYS A 305 20.38 22.67 5.11
N THR A 306 19.53 23.19 4.23
CA THR A 306 19.93 23.62 2.89
C THR A 306 20.52 25.02 2.83
N MET A 307 20.33 25.87 3.85
CA MET A 307 21.01 27.17 3.94
C MET A 307 22.53 27.06 3.88
N SER A 308 23.11 25.95 4.32
CA SER A 308 24.55 25.68 4.23
C SER A 308 25.02 25.37 2.79
N HIS A 309 24.12 24.94 1.91
CA HIS A 309 24.40 24.57 0.52
C HIS A 309 23.94 25.69 -0.45
N GLY A 310 24.52 26.88 -0.27
CA GLY A 310 24.24 28.05 -1.10
C GLY A 310 24.70 27.93 -2.56
N ILE A 311 24.59 29.05 -3.29
CA ILE A 311 24.95 29.09 -4.72
C ILE A 311 26.40 28.70 -4.99
N ASP A 312 27.34 29.10 -4.14
CA ASP A 312 28.76 28.78 -4.33
C ASP A 312 29.01 27.26 -4.27
N TYR A 313 28.47 26.60 -3.24
CA TYR A 313 28.52 25.14 -3.10
C TYR A 313 27.90 24.42 -4.31
N VAL A 314 26.73 24.90 -4.77
CA VAL A 314 26.04 24.30 -5.92
C VAL A 314 26.87 24.39 -7.21
N LEU A 315 27.56 25.50 -7.42
CA LEU A 315 28.40 25.71 -8.60
C LEU A 315 29.70 24.92 -8.54
N GLU A 316 30.25 24.69 -7.34
CA GLU A 316 31.42 23.82 -7.14
C GLU A 316 31.11 22.34 -7.42
N GLU A 317 29.91 21.89 -7.03
CA GLU A 317 29.49 20.49 -7.18
C GLU A 317 28.88 20.16 -8.56
N ILE A 318 28.68 21.17 -9.42
CA ILE A 318 28.09 20.95 -10.74
C ILE A 318 29.11 20.23 -11.65
N ARG A 319 28.77 19.03 -12.11
CA ARG A 319 29.61 18.24 -13.01
C ARG A 319 29.08 18.34 -14.43
N THR A 320 29.83 18.98 -15.33
CA THR A 320 29.54 18.97 -16.77
C THR A 320 30.42 17.96 -17.50
N LYS A 321 29.83 17.28 -18.49
CA LYS A 321 30.56 16.26 -19.27
C LYS A 321 31.58 16.87 -20.23
N ASP A 322 31.29 18.03 -20.83
CA ASP A 322 32.08 18.48 -21.99
C ASP A 322 32.28 20.01 -22.12
N ASP A 323 31.78 20.85 -21.19
CA ASP A 323 31.88 22.32 -21.30
C ASP A 323 32.25 23.03 -19.99
N GLN A 324 33.06 24.09 -20.11
CA GLN A 324 33.24 25.07 -19.04
C GLN A 324 31.95 25.89 -18.86
N ILE A 325 31.32 25.75 -17.70
CA ILE A 325 30.23 26.63 -17.27
C ILE A 325 30.80 27.98 -16.89
N ASP A 326 30.18 29.06 -17.37
CA ASP A 326 30.45 30.41 -16.85
C ASP A 326 29.76 30.57 -15.49
N THR A 327 30.49 30.21 -14.43
CA THR A 327 29.98 30.27 -13.06
C THR A 327 29.66 31.70 -12.63
N GLU A 328 30.37 32.70 -13.15
CA GLU A 328 30.16 34.10 -12.78
C GLU A 328 28.88 34.67 -13.40
N ASP A 329 28.59 34.37 -14.66
CA ASP A 329 27.32 34.74 -15.29
C ASP A 329 26.12 34.07 -14.58
N LEU A 330 26.25 32.79 -14.22
CA LEU A 330 25.23 32.09 -13.45
C LEU A 330 25.04 32.68 -12.04
N LYS A 331 26.12 33.06 -11.34
CA LYS A 331 26.04 33.76 -10.05
C LYS A 331 25.30 35.08 -10.19
N GLU A 332 25.63 35.88 -11.21
CA GLU A 332 24.98 37.17 -11.44
C GLU A 332 23.48 37.00 -11.71
N LYS A 333 23.11 36.03 -12.55
CA LYS A 333 21.70 35.75 -12.86
C LYS A 333 20.94 35.16 -11.68
N PHE A 334 21.58 34.30 -10.90
CA PHE A 334 21.01 33.77 -9.67
C PHE A 334 20.74 34.89 -8.67
N LYS A 335 21.69 35.83 -8.52
CA LYS A 335 21.52 37.00 -7.67
C LYS A 335 20.32 37.84 -8.12
N LYS A 336 20.22 38.17 -9.41
CA LYS A 336 19.07 38.91 -9.98
C LYS A 336 17.74 38.21 -9.68
N PHE A 337 17.68 36.90 -9.90
CA PHE A 337 16.52 36.08 -9.55
C PHE A 337 16.19 36.17 -8.06
N ASN A 338 17.17 35.91 -7.19
CA ASN A 338 16.98 35.80 -5.75
C ASN A 338 16.59 37.13 -5.12
N ASP A 339 17.18 38.24 -5.56
CA ASP A 339 16.87 39.58 -5.08
C ASP A 339 15.41 39.94 -5.41
N LEU A 340 14.99 39.71 -6.67
CA LEU A 340 13.61 39.94 -7.10
C LEU A 340 12.62 39.00 -6.40
N TYR A 341 12.93 37.70 -6.31
CA TYR A 341 12.11 36.71 -5.61
C TYR A 341 11.85 37.13 -4.16
N ARG A 342 12.91 37.47 -3.41
CA ARG A 342 12.80 37.91 -2.02
C ARG A 342 11.99 39.19 -1.87
N GLN A 343 12.17 40.14 -2.79
CA GLN A 343 11.36 41.35 -2.83
C GLN A 343 9.87 41.02 -3.02
N LEU A 344 9.53 40.24 -4.07
CA LEU A 344 8.16 39.85 -4.39
C LEU A 344 7.49 39.09 -3.24
N THR A 345 8.20 38.12 -2.63
CA THR A 345 7.68 37.39 -1.47
C THR A 345 7.43 38.34 -0.31
N LYS A 346 8.40 39.19 0.06
CA LYS A 346 8.26 40.10 1.20
C LYS A 346 7.12 41.12 1.04
N GLU A 347 6.98 41.70 -0.15
CA GLU A 347 5.93 42.70 -0.41
C GLU A 347 4.52 42.11 -0.37
N ASN A 348 4.38 40.82 -0.68
CA ASN A 348 3.09 40.14 -0.81
C ASN A 348 2.78 39.18 0.34
N LEU A 349 3.70 39.02 1.31
CA LEU A 349 3.51 38.18 2.50
C LEU A 349 2.71 38.96 3.56
N GLN A 350 1.39 39.04 3.37
CA GLN A 350 0.46 39.69 4.29
C GLN A 350 -0.65 38.73 4.72
N GLU A 351 -1.13 38.86 5.97
CA GLU A 351 -2.19 38.00 6.53
C GLU A 351 -3.57 38.22 5.87
N CYS A 352 -3.85 39.44 5.44
CA CYS A 352 -5.14 39.83 4.85
C CYS A 352 -5.09 39.72 3.32
N GLY A 353 -5.15 38.50 2.81
CA GLY A 353 -5.36 38.22 1.38
C GLY A 353 -4.09 38.34 0.55
N LEU A 354 -3.44 37.21 0.27
CA LEU A 354 -2.33 37.13 -0.66
C LEU A 354 -2.78 37.62 -2.04
N ASN A 355 -2.16 38.68 -2.55
CA ASN A 355 -2.51 39.25 -3.87
C ASN A 355 -1.84 38.46 -5.01
N ILE A 356 -2.08 37.15 -5.04
CA ILE A 356 -1.51 36.23 -6.03
C ILE A 356 -1.93 36.66 -7.45
N THR A 357 -3.16 37.16 -7.62
CA THR A 357 -3.66 37.64 -8.91
C THR A 357 -2.81 38.81 -9.45
N LEU A 358 -2.43 39.77 -8.59
CA LEU A 358 -1.56 40.87 -9.01
C LEU A 358 -0.18 40.36 -9.41
N LEU A 359 0.40 39.41 -8.66
CA LEU A 359 1.69 38.80 -9.01
C LEU A 359 1.64 38.08 -10.36
N ILE A 360 0.57 37.31 -10.62
CA ILE A 360 0.36 36.64 -11.90
C ILE A 360 0.22 37.67 -13.03
N ASN A 361 -0.54 38.74 -12.82
CA ASN A 361 -0.70 39.79 -13.82
C ASN A 361 0.63 40.53 -14.09
N ASN A 362 1.42 40.80 -13.05
CA ASN A 362 2.74 41.41 -13.20
C ASN A 362 3.71 40.48 -13.95
N ALA A 363 3.67 39.17 -13.67
CA ALA A 363 4.43 38.18 -14.44
C ALA A 363 4.03 38.23 -15.93
N LYS A 364 2.72 38.22 -16.24
CA LYS A 364 2.21 38.35 -17.62
C LYS A 364 2.59 39.67 -18.29
N MET A 365 2.59 40.78 -17.56
CA MET A 365 3.02 42.08 -18.08
C MET A 365 4.52 42.15 -18.33
N SER A 366 5.34 41.42 -17.57
CA SER A 366 6.78 41.35 -17.78
C SER A 366 7.15 40.65 -19.10
N ILE A 367 6.29 39.73 -19.57
CA ILE A 367 6.47 38.95 -20.80
C ILE A 367 5.71 39.47 -22.01
N SER A 368 4.70 40.32 -21.87
CA SER A 368 3.92 40.83 -23.02
C SER A 368 4.79 41.55 -24.07
N LYS A 369 6.01 41.96 -23.69
CA LYS A 369 7.01 42.56 -24.58
C LYS A 369 7.82 41.54 -25.40
N ILE A 370 7.73 40.25 -25.08
CA ILE A 370 8.46 39.14 -25.69
C ILE A 370 7.55 37.94 -26.02
N GLU A 371 6.24 38.10 -25.90
CA GLU A 371 5.26 37.05 -26.20
C GLU A 371 5.38 36.65 -27.68
N GLN A 372 5.58 35.34 -27.89
CA GLN A 372 5.94 34.81 -29.20
C GLN A 372 4.74 34.09 -29.81
N LYS A 373 4.59 34.19 -31.13
CA LYS A 373 3.58 33.39 -31.83
C LYS A 373 4.01 31.92 -31.77
N PRO A 374 3.08 30.97 -31.56
CA PRO A 374 3.39 29.54 -31.46
C PRO A 374 4.26 29.01 -32.62
N ASP A 375 4.04 29.53 -33.84
CA ASP A 375 4.75 29.08 -35.04
C ASP A 375 6.10 29.79 -35.29
N ASN A 376 6.51 30.73 -34.44
CA ASN A 376 7.72 31.54 -34.66
C ASN A 376 8.42 31.90 -33.35
N VAL A 377 8.67 30.89 -32.51
CA VAL A 377 9.33 31.08 -31.22
C VAL A 377 10.86 31.18 -31.40
N LYS A 378 11.40 32.35 -31.08
CA LYS A 378 12.83 32.68 -31.04
C LYS A 378 13.40 32.47 -29.65
N TRP A 379 14.38 31.58 -29.56
CA TRP A 379 15.18 31.37 -28.36
C TRP A 379 16.49 32.17 -28.43
N ASP A 380 16.40 33.50 -28.36
CA ASP A 380 17.56 34.39 -28.43
C ASP A 380 18.01 34.90 -27.04
N ALA A 381 19.08 35.68 -27.00
CA ALA A 381 19.62 36.24 -25.77
C ALA A 381 18.61 37.14 -25.01
N ASN A 382 17.70 37.82 -25.72
CA ASN A 382 16.68 38.66 -25.10
C ASN A 382 15.65 37.80 -24.35
N THR A 383 15.17 36.73 -24.98
CA THR A 383 14.28 35.74 -24.34
C THR A 383 14.97 35.09 -23.13
N ARG A 384 16.21 34.61 -23.29
CA ARG A 384 16.96 33.96 -22.19
C ARG A 384 17.20 34.90 -21.00
N ASN A 385 17.48 36.18 -21.25
CA ASN A 385 17.70 37.15 -20.17
C ASN A 385 16.44 37.44 -19.33
N LYS A 386 15.24 37.08 -19.81
CA LYS A 386 13.98 37.22 -19.06
C LYS A 386 13.64 36.02 -18.18
N VAL A 387 14.29 34.88 -18.38
CA VAL A 387 14.03 33.66 -17.59
C VAL A 387 14.25 33.86 -16.09
N PRO A 388 15.33 34.49 -15.60
CA PRO A 388 15.50 34.74 -14.17
C PRO A 388 14.38 35.59 -13.54
N GLU A 389 13.88 36.59 -14.28
CA GLU A 389 12.77 37.45 -13.84
C GLU A 389 11.46 36.65 -13.75
N LEU A 390 11.14 35.87 -14.80
CA LEU A 390 9.97 34.99 -14.83
C LEU A 390 9.97 33.96 -13.70
N MET A 391 11.11 33.31 -13.49
CA MET A 391 11.28 32.35 -12.42
C MET A 391 11.04 32.99 -11.06
N ALA A 392 11.48 34.23 -10.83
CA ALA A 392 11.24 34.93 -9.58
C ALA A 392 9.75 35.10 -9.29
N TYR A 393 8.95 35.46 -10.30
CA TYR A 393 7.49 35.54 -10.18
C TYR A 393 6.85 34.17 -9.93
N ILE A 394 7.22 33.14 -10.69
CA ILE A 394 6.65 31.79 -10.55
C ILE A 394 6.95 31.23 -9.16
N PHE A 395 8.20 31.31 -8.70
CA PHE A 395 8.57 30.86 -7.37
C PHE A 395 7.94 31.71 -6.27
N ALA A 396 7.81 33.03 -6.45
CA ALA A 396 7.09 33.86 -5.47
C ALA A 396 5.63 33.42 -5.33
N VAL A 397 4.94 33.16 -6.44
CA VAL A 397 3.56 32.62 -6.42
C VAL A 397 3.52 31.26 -5.72
N TRP A 398 4.43 30.34 -6.04
CA TRP A 398 4.51 29.02 -5.41
C TRP A 398 4.75 29.12 -3.90
N THR A 399 5.69 29.96 -3.47
CA THR A 399 5.97 30.21 -2.04
C THR A 399 4.74 30.78 -1.34
N LEU A 400 4.09 31.80 -1.92
CA LEU A 400 2.96 32.49 -1.30
C LEU A 400 1.71 31.61 -1.22
N GLN A 401 1.41 30.81 -2.25
CA GLN A 401 0.34 29.81 -2.21
C GLN A 401 0.50 28.81 -1.06
N ASN A 402 1.74 28.59 -0.61
CA ASN A 402 2.08 27.68 0.48
C ASN A 402 2.50 28.41 1.77
N ALA A 403 2.25 29.72 1.90
CA ALA A 403 2.67 30.52 3.05
C ALA A 403 1.87 30.23 4.35
N HIS A 404 0.87 29.34 4.32
CA HIS A 404 0.12 28.96 5.51
C HIS A 404 1.03 28.44 6.64
N PHE A 405 2.09 27.71 6.31
CA PHE A 405 3.09 27.26 7.29
C PHE A 405 3.82 28.41 7.99
N PHE A 406 4.11 29.50 7.28
CA PHE A 406 4.72 30.70 7.83
C PHE A 406 3.77 31.37 8.84
N PHE A 407 2.48 31.51 8.48
CA PHE A 407 1.49 32.09 9.38
C PHE A 407 1.18 31.20 10.59
N ASP A 408 1.30 29.88 10.43
CA ASP A 408 1.18 28.91 11.52
C ASP A 408 2.39 28.93 12.49
N ALA A 409 3.55 29.42 12.04
CA ALA A 409 4.78 29.50 12.82
C ALA A 409 4.95 30.81 13.59
N LYS A 410 3.89 31.62 13.72
CA LYS A 410 3.93 32.85 14.52
C LYS A 410 4.43 32.57 15.94
N GLY A 411 5.46 33.30 16.35
CA GLY A 411 6.09 33.17 17.67
C GLY A 411 7.34 32.26 17.69
N VAL A 412 7.66 31.56 16.60
CA VAL A 412 8.90 30.78 16.46
C VAL A 412 10.03 31.67 15.93
N GLN A 413 11.27 31.44 16.37
CA GLN A 413 12.43 32.12 15.79
C GLN A 413 12.68 31.69 14.34
N GLY A 414 13.00 32.64 13.47
CA GLY A 414 13.24 32.39 12.04
C GLY A 414 11.98 31.95 11.27
N PRO A 415 10.88 32.72 11.30
CA PRO A 415 9.63 32.34 10.64
C PRO A 415 9.79 32.15 9.13
N ASP A 416 10.74 32.85 8.50
CA ASP A 416 11.07 32.70 7.07
C ASP A 416 11.46 31.27 6.69
N LEU A 417 11.99 30.49 7.64
CA LEU A 417 12.31 29.07 7.42
C LEU A 417 11.06 28.24 7.14
N TYR A 418 9.87 28.70 7.51
CA TYR A 418 8.62 27.98 7.28
C TYR A 418 8.01 28.25 5.90
N LEU A 419 8.62 29.12 5.09
CA LEU A 419 8.22 29.32 3.70
C LEU A 419 8.77 28.20 2.82
N LEU A 420 7.98 27.70 1.86
CA LEU A 420 8.55 26.88 0.80
C LEU A 420 9.44 27.76 -0.08
N GLN A 421 10.75 27.50 -0.09
CA GLN A 421 11.73 28.29 -0.82
C GLN A 421 12.42 27.43 -1.90
N PRO A 422 12.75 28.01 -3.07
CA PRO A 422 13.53 27.31 -4.06
C PRO A 422 14.97 27.11 -3.58
N HIS A 423 15.48 25.90 -3.78
CA HIS A 423 16.89 25.58 -3.56
C HIS A 423 17.76 26.12 -4.70
N ALA A 424 18.97 26.59 -4.40
CA ALA A 424 19.89 27.11 -5.42
C ALA A 424 20.14 26.11 -6.57
N ALA A 425 20.31 24.82 -6.24
CA ALA A 425 20.43 23.75 -7.23
C ALA A 425 19.25 23.65 -8.21
N GLN A 426 18.02 23.92 -7.80
CA GLN A 426 16.85 23.91 -8.69
C GLN A 426 16.94 25.07 -9.69
N ILE A 427 17.30 26.25 -9.20
CA ILE A 427 17.44 27.46 -10.04
C ILE A 427 18.55 27.26 -11.07
N ILE A 428 19.71 26.80 -10.64
CA ILE A 428 20.86 26.55 -11.53
C ILE A 428 20.57 25.42 -12.52
N ALA A 429 19.87 24.37 -12.10
CA ALA A 429 19.44 23.32 -13.02
C ALA A 429 18.52 23.87 -14.13
N ILE A 430 17.55 24.73 -13.80
CA ILE A 430 16.68 25.37 -14.79
C ILE A 430 17.49 26.28 -15.72
N PHE A 431 18.39 27.09 -15.16
CA PHE A 431 19.26 27.95 -15.96
C PHE A 431 20.08 27.14 -16.96
N TYR A 432 20.67 26.03 -16.53
CA TYR A 432 21.43 25.16 -17.41
C TYR A 432 20.55 24.47 -18.45
N MET A 433 19.40 23.90 -18.06
CA MET A 433 18.46 23.26 -18.99
C MET A 433 17.97 24.22 -20.09
N LEU A 434 17.80 25.50 -19.75
CA LEU A 434 17.32 26.53 -20.65
C LEU A 434 18.46 27.29 -21.38
N GLY A 435 19.72 26.87 -21.21
CA GLY A 435 20.88 27.46 -21.89
C GLY A 435 21.14 28.91 -21.50
N ILE A 436 20.81 29.28 -20.26
CA ILE A 436 20.91 30.65 -19.76
C ILE A 436 22.36 31.08 -19.63
N ASP A 437 23.31 30.18 -19.38
CA ASP A 437 24.76 30.42 -19.26
C ASP A 437 25.46 30.72 -20.60
N GLU A 438 24.77 30.61 -21.74
CA GLU A 438 25.41 30.69 -23.06
C GLU A 438 25.73 32.11 -23.56
N ASN A 439 25.21 33.16 -22.91
CA ASN A 439 25.33 34.53 -23.42
C ASN A 439 26.79 35.02 -23.52
N LYS A 440 27.68 34.53 -22.64
CA LYS A 440 29.12 34.84 -22.69
C LYS A 440 29.95 33.82 -23.46
N ARG A 441 29.51 32.57 -23.67
CA ARG A 441 30.23 31.61 -24.53
C ARG A 441 30.35 32.12 -25.96
N ILE A 442 29.30 32.78 -26.45
CA ILE A 442 29.31 33.44 -27.76
C ILE A 442 30.33 34.59 -27.75
N LEU A 443 30.35 35.42 -26.70
CA LEU A 443 31.29 36.54 -26.60
C LEU A 443 32.76 36.10 -26.47
N HIS A 444 33.04 35.04 -25.70
CA HIS A 444 34.39 34.51 -25.52
C HIS A 444 34.91 33.80 -26.77
N SER A 445 34.05 33.07 -27.49
CA SER A 445 34.39 32.46 -28.78
C SER A 445 34.54 33.49 -29.90
N LEU A 446 33.81 34.61 -29.83
CA LEU A 446 34.00 35.78 -30.68
C LEU A 446 35.33 36.48 -30.38
N GLN A 447 35.63 36.76 -29.12
CA GLN A 447 36.87 37.42 -28.70
C GLN A 447 38.11 36.59 -29.11
N LYS A 448 38.10 35.29 -28.81
CA LYS A 448 39.18 34.37 -29.19
C LYS A 448 39.38 34.27 -30.71
N LYS A 449 38.31 34.34 -31.51
CA LYS A 449 38.41 34.34 -32.98
C LYS A 449 38.83 35.69 -33.56
N ILE A 450 38.49 36.80 -32.90
CA ILE A 450 38.95 38.15 -33.27
C ILE A 450 40.44 38.29 -33.01
N ASP A 451 40.94 37.71 -31.93
CA ASP A 451 42.37 37.70 -31.60
C ASP A 451 43.18 36.77 -32.52
N GLU A 452 42.53 35.83 -33.21
CA GLU A 452 43.20 34.79 -34.02
C GLU A 452 43.24 35.03 -35.55
N ASN A 453 42.42 35.89 -36.22
CA ASN A 453 42.64 36.24 -37.66
C ASN A 453 41.77 37.37 -38.29
N LYS A 454 42.33 37.99 -39.36
CA LYS A 454 41.83 39.08 -40.26
C LYS A 454 40.47 38.81 -40.98
N PRO A 455 39.79 39.85 -41.50
CA PRO A 455 38.35 39.90 -41.74
C PRO A 455 37.94 39.27 -43.07
N GLN A 456 37.28 38.10 -43.04
CA GLN A 456 36.52 37.65 -44.22
C GLN A 456 35.35 36.70 -43.96
N PHE A 457 34.90 36.50 -42.71
CA PHE A 457 33.84 35.53 -42.41
C PHE A 457 32.89 36.01 -41.29
N ILE A 458 32.17 37.12 -41.52
CA ILE A 458 31.10 37.56 -40.61
C ILE A 458 29.75 36.89 -40.94
N SER A 459 29.58 36.26 -42.11
CA SER A 459 28.29 35.68 -42.52
C SER A 459 27.94 34.33 -41.87
N ASN A 460 28.92 33.57 -41.34
CA ASN A 460 28.66 32.25 -40.74
C ASN A 460 28.63 32.24 -39.20
N LEU A 461 28.77 33.41 -38.57
CA LEU A 461 28.91 33.54 -37.10
C LEU A 461 27.60 33.91 -36.39
N LEU A 462 26.57 34.27 -37.17
CA LEU A 462 25.16 34.33 -36.74
C LEU A 462 24.47 32.95 -36.78
N GLY A 463 25.23 31.89 -37.06
CA GLY A 463 24.76 30.50 -37.16
C GLY A 463 24.74 29.73 -35.85
N SER A 464 24.69 30.37 -34.68
CA SER A 464 24.19 29.67 -33.48
C SER A 464 22.74 29.34 -33.75
N LYS A 465 22.40 28.06 -33.91
CA LYS A 465 21.03 27.63 -34.21
C LYS A 465 20.07 28.36 -33.25
N PRO A 466 19.12 29.17 -33.77
CA PRO A 466 18.15 29.86 -32.92
C PRO A 466 17.18 28.79 -32.41
N GLY A 467 17.49 28.18 -31.27
CA GLY A 467 16.70 27.07 -30.75
C GLY A 467 17.16 26.62 -29.37
N LEU A 468 16.24 26.00 -28.64
CA LEU A 468 16.51 25.37 -27.36
C LEU A 468 17.53 24.23 -27.55
N VAL A 469 18.61 24.21 -26.78
CA VAL A 469 19.63 23.17 -26.84
C VAL A 469 19.28 22.06 -25.85
N SER A 470 19.52 20.80 -26.22
CA SER A 470 19.29 19.67 -25.32
C SER A 470 20.40 19.62 -24.27
N ASN A 471 20.07 19.98 -23.04
CA ASN A 471 20.97 19.94 -21.90
C ASN A 471 20.48 18.90 -20.88
N LEU A 472 21.42 18.09 -20.36
CA LEU A 472 21.13 17.09 -19.34
C LEU A 472 21.69 17.56 -17.98
N VAL A 473 20.84 17.55 -16.95
CA VAL A 473 21.23 17.88 -15.57
C VAL A 473 20.87 16.72 -14.66
N GLN A 474 21.82 16.30 -13.82
CA GLN A 474 21.55 15.37 -12.73
C GLN A 474 21.36 16.14 -11.43
N ILE A 475 20.16 16.04 -10.85
CA ILE A 475 19.84 16.61 -9.54
C ILE A 475 19.82 15.47 -8.51
N GLY A 476 20.65 15.55 -7.47
CA GLY A 476 20.79 14.53 -6.42
C GLY A 476 19.66 14.51 -5.39
N THR A 477 18.68 15.42 -5.48
CA THR A 477 17.57 15.53 -4.52
C THR A 477 16.32 14.79 -5.04
N GLY A 478 15.59 14.15 -4.12
CA GLY A 478 14.38 13.37 -4.45
C GLY A 478 13.18 14.23 -4.87
N GLU A 479 12.89 15.29 -4.10
CA GLU A 479 11.75 16.19 -4.37
C GLU A 479 12.08 17.35 -5.33
N GLY A 480 13.36 17.68 -5.49
CA GLY A 480 13.76 18.87 -6.25
C GLY A 480 13.46 18.79 -7.75
N LYS A 481 13.37 17.58 -8.30
CA LYS A 481 13.21 17.33 -9.75
C LYS A 481 11.84 17.75 -10.28
N SER A 482 10.76 17.38 -9.58
CA SER A 482 9.38 17.69 -10.01
C SER A 482 9.14 19.20 -10.04
N VAL A 483 9.61 19.92 -9.01
CA VAL A 483 9.54 21.38 -8.95
C VAL A 483 10.34 22.02 -10.08
N THR A 484 11.55 21.51 -10.34
CA THR A 484 12.42 22.00 -11.44
C THR A 484 11.71 21.87 -12.80
N LEU A 485 11.12 20.72 -13.08
CA LEU A 485 10.38 20.47 -14.32
C LEU A 485 9.11 21.32 -14.42
N ALA A 486 8.32 21.41 -13.34
CA ALA A 486 7.10 22.21 -13.33
C ALA A 486 7.38 23.68 -13.62
N VAL A 487 8.41 24.26 -12.99
CA VAL A 487 8.78 25.66 -13.22
C VAL A 487 9.36 25.87 -14.62
N ALA A 488 10.20 24.96 -15.11
CA ALA A 488 10.70 25.02 -16.49
C ALA A 488 9.54 25.00 -17.50
N SER A 489 8.56 24.13 -17.32
CA SER A 489 7.35 24.09 -18.15
C SER A 489 6.54 25.40 -18.06
N CYS A 490 6.35 25.96 -16.86
CA CYS A 490 5.67 27.25 -16.70
C CYS A 490 6.42 28.38 -17.43
N VAL A 491 7.75 28.41 -17.36
CA VAL A 491 8.57 29.40 -18.09
C VAL A 491 8.37 29.25 -19.59
N LEU A 492 8.47 28.02 -20.12
CA LEU A 492 8.31 27.76 -21.56
C LEU A 492 6.90 28.13 -22.06
N ALA A 493 5.85 27.71 -21.35
CA ALA A 493 4.47 28.05 -21.70
C ALA A 493 4.23 29.58 -21.69
N LEU A 494 4.74 30.28 -20.67
CA LEU A 494 4.64 31.75 -20.60
C LEU A 494 5.43 32.45 -21.72
N LEU A 495 6.42 31.79 -22.31
CA LEU A 495 7.17 32.30 -23.46
C LEU A 495 6.53 31.94 -24.81
N GLY A 496 5.39 31.24 -24.81
CA GLY A 496 4.63 30.85 -26.01
C GLY A 496 5.05 29.52 -26.63
N PHE A 497 5.76 28.66 -25.87
CA PHE A 497 6.03 27.28 -26.24
C PHE A 497 4.90 26.39 -25.69
N ASP A 498 3.83 26.22 -26.46
CA ASP A 498 2.71 25.29 -26.17
C ASP A 498 2.87 23.93 -26.87
#